data_AF-A0A7S0DN23-F1
#
_entry.id   AF-A0A7S0DN23-F1
#
_cell.length_a   1.000
_cell.length_b   1.000
_cell.length_c   1.000
_cell.angle_alpha   90.00
_cell.angle_beta   90.00
_cell.angle_gamma   90.00
#
_symmetry.space_group_name_H-M   'P 1'
#
loop_
_entity.id
_entity.type
_entity.pdbx_description
1 polymer ?
#
loop_
_entity_poly.entity_id
_entity_poly.type
_entity_poly.pdbx_seq_one_letter_code
_entity_poly.pdbx_strand_id
1 'polypeptide(L)'
;VNLLFIIACIGSSCMTLSMKSLTNIPTFVANGTAAWVCCGFLVATTLTLHSYPDTHQLLCPGNSCGNGWKIPDGFAYVLAFVVIVMTVTPYYLNSIAAKHIDGSLISAYTAVQPVIAALTSVAVKTLYPDTNLELPHVSALFGVGGIFLGLAIVVSAAKSPESQRLKQD
;
A
#
# COMPACT_ATOMS: atom_id res chain seq x y z
N VAL A 1 16.28 11.50 -3.04
CA VAL A 1 14.88 11.03 -3.17
C VAL A 1 14.84 10.00 -4.27
N ASN A 2 14.37 8.78 -3.99
CA ASN A 2 14.39 7.68 -4.97
C ASN A 2 13.34 7.92 -6.05
N LEU A 3 13.75 7.97 -7.33
CA LEU A 3 12.85 8.14 -8.48
C LEU A 3 11.71 7.10 -8.48
N LEU A 4 12.04 5.84 -8.13
CA LEU A 4 11.07 4.75 -8.00
C LEU A 4 9.97 5.05 -6.96
N PHE A 5 10.32 5.71 -5.86
CA PHE A 5 9.34 6.10 -4.85
C PHE A 5 8.37 7.16 -5.40
N ILE A 6 8.87 8.15 -6.13
CA ILE A 6 8.02 9.17 -6.76
C ILE A 6 7.06 8.52 -7.76
N ILE A 7 7.56 7.61 -8.60
CA ILE A 7 6.74 6.87 -9.56
C ILE A 7 5.64 6.06 -8.85
N ALA A 8 5.97 5.38 -7.74
CA ALA A 8 5.00 4.63 -6.95
C ALA A 8 3.90 5.54 -6.34
N CYS A 9 4.28 6.72 -5.84
CA CYS A 9 3.34 7.71 -5.30
C CYS A 9 2.40 8.27 -6.37
N ILE A 10 2.92 8.55 -7.58
CA ILE A 10 2.11 8.99 -8.71
C ILE A 10 1.16 7.87 -9.15
N GLY A 11 1.66 6.65 -9.30
CA GLY A 11 0.87 5.49 -9.72
C GLY A 11 -0.30 5.19 -8.78
N SER A 12 -0.05 5.19 -7.46
CA SER A 12 -1.10 4.99 -6.46
C SER A 12 -2.16 6.10 -6.46
N SER A 13 -1.74 7.35 -6.67
CA SER A 13 -2.67 8.49 -6.80
C SER A 13 -3.53 8.37 -8.08
N CYS A 14 -2.91 8.06 -9.22
CA CYS A 14 -3.60 7.84 -10.49
C CYS A 14 -4.60 6.68 -10.41
N MET A 15 -4.25 5.59 -9.73
CA MET A 15 -5.15 4.46 -9.50
C MET A 15 -6.40 4.89 -8.73
N THR A 16 -6.23 5.67 -7.67
CA THR A 16 -7.35 6.15 -6.84
C THR A 16 -8.29 7.06 -7.64
N LEU A 17 -7.73 7.97 -8.46
CA LEU A 17 -8.51 8.84 -9.33
C LEU A 17 -9.27 8.05 -10.41
N SER A 18 -8.62 7.03 -10.99
CA SER A 18 -9.20 6.20 -12.05
C SER A 18 -10.34 5.33 -11.54
N MET A 19 -10.29 4.88 -10.28
CA MET A 19 -11.37 4.09 -9.67
C MET A 19 -12.71 4.84 -9.60
N LYS A 20 -12.69 6.18 -9.51
CA LYS A 20 -13.92 6.98 -9.51
C LYS A 20 -14.67 6.93 -10.85
N SER A 21 -13.94 6.75 -11.96
CA SER A 21 -14.54 6.58 -13.29
C SER A 21 -15.26 5.23 -13.46
N LEU A 22 -14.87 4.23 -12.65
CA LEU A 22 -15.34 2.85 -12.74
C LEU A 22 -16.52 2.55 -11.81
N THR A 23 -17.21 3.57 -11.27
CA THR A 23 -18.32 3.41 -10.33
C THR A 23 -19.49 2.60 -10.90
N ASN A 24 -19.72 2.67 -12.21
CA ASN A 24 -20.77 1.93 -12.92
C ASN A 24 -20.49 0.43 -13.09
N ILE A 25 -19.27 -0.03 -12.79
CA ILE A 25 -18.89 -1.44 -12.94
C ILE A 25 -18.97 -2.16 -11.57
N PRO A 26 -19.40 -3.43 -11.53
CA PRO A 26 -19.32 -4.23 -10.31
C PRO A 26 -17.89 -4.24 -9.75
N THR A 27 -17.75 -3.94 -8.47
CA THR A 27 -16.45 -3.74 -7.80
C THR A 27 -15.52 -4.95 -7.99
N PHE A 28 -16.09 -6.15 -7.93
CA PHE A 28 -15.37 -7.40 -8.12
C PHE A 28 -14.73 -7.50 -9.51
N VAL A 29 -15.44 -7.09 -10.56
CA VAL A 29 -14.95 -7.15 -11.94
C VAL A 29 -13.82 -6.15 -12.14
N ALA A 30 -13.99 -4.90 -11.68
CA ALA A 30 -12.97 -3.86 -11.78
C ALA A 30 -11.67 -4.23 -11.03
N ASN A 31 -11.79 -4.79 -9.82
CA ASN A 31 -10.62 -5.21 -9.06
C ASN A 31 -9.97 -6.47 -9.65
N GLY A 32 -10.77 -7.40 -10.16
CA GLY A 32 -10.28 -8.60 -10.83
C GLY A 32 -9.46 -8.26 -12.08
N THR A 33 -9.97 -7.38 -12.95
CA THR A 33 -9.23 -6.96 -14.15
C THR A 33 -7.95 -6.20 -13.80
N ALA A 34 -8.01 -5.30 -12.81
CA ALA A 34 -6.82 -4.60 -12.33
C ALA A 34 -5.77 -5.57 -11.77
N ALA A 35 -6.19 -6.59 -11.01
CA ALA A 35 -5.29 -7.63 -10.50
C ALA A 35 -4.64 -8.43 -11.63
N TRP A 36 -5.41 -8.83 -12.65
CA TRP A 36 -4.88 -9.53 -13.83
C TRP A 36 -3.82 -8.72 -14.57
N VAL A 37 -4.09 -7.44 -14.82
CA VAL A 37 -3.13 -6.53 -15.47
C VAL A 37 -1.88 -6.38 -14.61
N CYS A 38 -2.03 -6.19 -13.30
CA CYS A 38 -0.93 -6.10 -12.35
C CYS A 38 -0.07 -7.37 -12.34
N CYS A 39 -0.69 -8.56 -12.32
CA CYS A 39 0.02 -9.83 -12.42
C CYS A 39 0.85 -9.91 -13.71
N GLY A 40 0.30 -9.46 -14.86
CA GLY A 40 1.03 -9.41 -16.12
C GLY A 40 2.29 -8.51 -16.03
N PHE A 41 2.16 -7.30 -15.47
CA PHE A 41 3.29 -6.41 -15.26
C PHE A 41 4.32 -6.97 -14.28
N LEU A 42 3.87 -7.61 -13.20
CA LEU A 42 4.76 -8.25 -12.23
C LEU A 42 5.55 -9.38 -12.88
N VAL A 43 4.90 -10.26 -13.65
CA VAL A 43 5.58 -11.33 -14.38
C VAL A 43 6.60 -10.76 -15.36
N ALA A 44 6.21 -9.76 -16.16
CA ALA A 44 7.14 -9.12 -17.11
C ALA A 44 8.32 -8.47 -16.39
N THR A 45 8.09 -7.80 -15.25
CA THR A 45 9.14 -7.17 -14.45
C THR A 45 10.07 -8.22 -13.86
N THR A 46 9.54 -9.30 -13.28
CA THR A 46 10.35 -10.42 -12.74
C THR A 46 11.19 -11.07 -13.83
N LEU A 47 10.62 -11.33 -15.01
CA LEU A 47 11.35 -11.89 -16.14
C LEU A 47 12.45 -10.94 -16.63
N THR A 48 12.16 -9.65 -16.71
CA THR A 48 13.15 -8.62 -17.10
C THR A 48 14.29 -8.57 -16.09
N LEU A 49 13.99 -8.45 -14.80
CA LEU A 49 14.98 -8.42 -13.73
C LEU A 49 15.85 -9.68 -13.70
N HIS A 50 15.27 -10.84 -14.02
CA HIS A 50 16.00 -12.10 -14.07
C HIS A 50 16.86 -12.25 -15.34
N SER A 51 16.46 -11.62 -16.45
CA SER A 51 17.20 -11.68 -17.72
C SER A 51 18.49 -10.85 -17.70
N TYR A 52 18.62 -9.89 -16.77
CA TYR A 52 19.81 -9.04 -16.64
C TYR A 52 20.59 -9.37 -15.35
N PRO A 53 21.83 -9.88 -15.46
CA PRO A 53 22.63 -10.27 -14.30
C PRO A 53 23.03 -9.08 -13.41
N ASP A 54 23.16 -7.89 -13.99
CA ASP A 54 23.55 -6.67 -13.25
C ASP A 54 22.45 -6.22 -12.27
N THR A 55 21.17 -6.35 -12.65
CA THR A 55 20.03 -6.10 -11.73
C THR A 55 19.94 -7.13 -10.62
N HIS A 56 20.36 -8.37 -10.89
CA HIS A 56 20.39 -9.40 -9.85
C HIS A 56 21.45 -9.07 -8.79
N GLN A 57 22.62 -8.56 -9.18
CA GLN A 57 23.64 -8.11 -8.22
C GLN A 57 23.19 -6.90 -7.40
N LEU A 58 22.38 -6.02 -7.98
CA LEU A 58 21.81 -4.87 -7.27
C LEU A 58 20.83 -5.30 -6.16
N LEU A 59 19.96 -6.26 -6.46
CA LEU A 59 18.96 -6.78 -5.50
C LEU A 59 19.58 -7.74 -4.49
N CYS A 60 20.60 -8.49 -4.92
CA CYS A 60 21.21 -9.57 -4.16
C CYS A 60 22.74 -9.48 -4.25
N PRO A 61 23.35 -8.53 -3.51
CA PRO A 61 24.80 -8.41 -3.50
C PRO A 61 25.43 -9.69 -2.92
N GLY A 62 26.45 -10.21 -3.61
CA GLY A 62 27.28 -11.31 -3.13
C GLY A 62 26.74 -12.73 -3.33
N ASN A 63 25.83 -12.98 -4.29
CA ASN A 63 25.25 -14.31 -4.56
C ASN A 63 24.49 -14.94 -3.37
N SER A 64 24.18 -14.15 -2.34
CA SER A 64 23.53 -14.58 -1.10
C SER A 64 22.12 -15.14 -1.29
N CYS A 65 21.46 -14.83 -2.43
CA CYS A 65 20.07 -15.18 -2.70
C CYS A 65 19.87 -16.53 -3.41
N GLY A 66 20.94 -17.26 -3.75
CA GLY A 66 20.83 -18.55 -4.46
C GLY A 66 20.12 -18.45 -5.82
N ASN A 67 19.43 -19.52 -6.23
CA ASN A 67 18.56 -19.48 -7.41
C ASN A 67 17.32 -18.67 -7.07
N GLY A 68 17.20 -17.45 -7.61
CA GLY A 68 16.10 -16.50 -7.33
C GLY A 68 14.68 -17.02 -7.61
N TRP A 69 14.53 -18.22 -8.16
CA TRP A 69 13.25 -18.92 -8.37
C TRP A 69 12.85 -19.84 -7.20
N LYS A 70 13.76 -20.13 -6.26
CA LYS A 70 13.46 -21.02 -5.14
C LYS A 70 12.81 -20.23 -4.02
N ILE A 71 11.52 -20.50 -3.79
CA ILE A 71 10.80 -20.00 -2.62
C ILE A 71 11.26 -20.83 -1.40
N PRO A 72 11.70 -20.21 -0.29
CA PRO A 72 12.07 -20.94 0.92
C PRO A 72 10.91 -21.76 1.48
N ASP A 73 11.22 -22.92 2.07
CA ASP A 73 10.21 -23.78 2.68
C ASP A 73 9.51 -23.05 3.85
N GLY A 74 8.18 -23.10 3.87
CA GLY A 74 7.35 -22.36 4.84
C GLY A 74 6.97 -20.93 4.43
N PHE A 75 7.59 -20.37 3.39
CA PHE A 75 7.26 -19.01 2.93
C PHE A 75 5.95 -18.93 2.14
N ALA A 76 5.44 -20.07 1.65
CA ALA A 76 4.19 -20.14 0.88
C ALA A 76 2.98 -19.62 1.68
N TYR A 77 2.90 -19.92 2.98
CA TYR A 77 1.82 -19.43 3.84
C TYR A 77 1.92 -17.92 4.08
N VAL A 78 3.14 -17.41 4.28
CA VAL A 78 3.38 -15.97 4.41
C VAL A 78 2.99 -15.25 3.13
N LEU A 79 3.36 -15.79 1.97
CA LEU A 79 3.00 -15.24 0.68
C LEU A 79 1.48 -15.24 0.48
N ALA A 80 0.80 -16.34 0.79
CA ALA A 80 -0.66 -16.42 0.71
C ALA A 80 -1.33 -15.40 1.64
N PHE A 81 -0.84 -15.25 2.86
CA PHE A 81 -1.32 -14.25 3.81
C PHE A 81 -1.14 -12.82 3.27
N VAL A 82 0.05 -12.49 2.76
CA VAL A 82 0.32 -11.17 2.17
C VAL A 82 -0.61 -10.90 0.99
N VAL A 83 -0.78 -11.86 0.08
CA VAL A 83 -1.67 -11.67 -1.07
C VAL A 83 -3.12 -11.48 -0.61
N ILE A 84 -3.68 -12.38 0.19
CA ILE A 84 -5.11 -12.33 0.54
C ILE A 84 -5.41 -11.18 1.52
N VAL A 85 -4.63 -11.08 2.59
CA VAL A 85 -4.92 -10.18 3.72
C VAL A 85 -4.34 -8.80 3.49
N MET A 86 -3.14 -8.67 2.91
CA MET A 86 -2.51 -7.35 2.72
C MET A 86 -2.83 -6.71 1.36
N THR A 87 -3.26 -7.48 0.35
CA THR A 87 -3.60 -6.91 -0.97
C THR A 87 -5.09 -7.02 -1.28
N VAL A 88 -5.64 -8.23 -1.45
CA VAL A 88 -7.03 -8.41 -1.92
C VAL A 88 -8.02 -7.74 -0.98
N THR A 89 -7.89 -7.95 0.33
CA THR A 89 -8.82 -7.42 1.32
C THR A 89 -8.81 -5.88 1.36
N PRO A 90 -7.65 -5.19 1.51
CA PRO A 90 -7.60 -3.74 1.49
C PRO A 90 -8.09 -3.14 0.18
N TYR A 91 -7.71 -3.70 -0.98
CA TYR A 91 -8.19 -3.17 -2.26
C TYR A 91 -9.70 -3.33 -2.42
N TYR A 92 -10.26 -4.47 -2.02
CA TYR A 92 -11.70 -4.68 -2.06
C TYR A 92 -12.46 -3.70 -1.16
N LEU A 93 -12.02 -3.54 0.09
CA LEU A 93 -12.60 -2.58 1.02
C LEU A 93 -12.45 -1.15 0.53
N ASN A 94 -11.29 -0.81 -0.04
CA ASN A 94 -11.03 0.51 -0.58
C ASN A 94 -11.95 0.83 -1.77
N SER A 95 -12.18 -0.13 -2.66
CA SER A 95 -13.12 0.08 -3.78
C SER A 95 -14.58 0.18 -3.33
N ILE A 96 -14.96 -0.49 -2.24
CA ILE A 96 -16.28 -0.27 -1.62
C ILE A 96 -16.36 1.12 -1.00
N ALA A 97 -15.32 1.54 -0.27
CA ALA A 97 -15.25 2.87 0.34
C ALA A 97 -15.31 3.96 -0.73
N ALA A 98 -14.61 3.80 -1.85
CA ALA A 98 -14.57 4.75 -2.97
C ALA A 98 -15.92 4.97 -3.64
N LYS A 99 -16.90 4.07 -3.46
CA LYS A 99 -18.28 4.26 -3.94
C LYS A 99 -19.10 5.17 -3.04
N HIS A 100 -18.74 5.30 -1.76
CA HIS A 100 -19.55 5.98 -0.75
C HIS A 100 -18.86 7.22 -0.14
N ILE A 101 -17.55 7.32 -0.29
CA ILE A 101 -16.70 8.32 0.36
C ILE A 101 -15.84 9.00 -0.70
N ASP A 102 -15.57 10.29 -0.52
CA ASP A 102 -14.67 11.04 -1.40
C ASP A 102 -13.26 10.43 -1.40
N GLY A 103 -12.68 10.32 -2.60
CA GLY A 103 -11.32 9.79 -2.78
C GLY A 103 -10.25 10.55 -1.98
N SER A 104 -10.47 11.84 -1.70
CA SER A 104 -9.58 12.65 -0.86
C SER A 104 -9.53 12.14 0.57
N LEU A 105 -10.68 11.79 1.16
CA LEU A 105 -10.76 11.26 2.53
C LEU A 105 -10.12 9.87 2.63
N ILE A 106 -10.33 9.05 1.59
CA ILE A 106 -9.72 7.74 1.45
C ILE A 106 -8.20 7.86 1.38
N SER A 107 -7.67 8.76 0.53
CA SER A 107 -6.23 9.00 0.44
C SER A 107 -5.66 9.54 1.76
N ALA A 108 -6.39 10.41 2.47
CA ALA A 108 -5.97 10.91 3.77
C ALA A 108 -5.89 9.77 4.81
N TYR A 109 -6.82 8.81 4.76
CA TYR A 109 -6.77 7.63 5.64
C TYR A 109 -5.55 6.75 5.37
N THR A 110 -5.09 6.65 4.11
CA THR A 110 -3.85 5.89 3.81
C THR A 110 -2.61 6.49 4.48
N ALA A 111 -2.62 7.78 4.82
CA ALA A 111 -1.53 8.41 5.58
C ALA A 111 -1.39 7.84 7.01
N VAL A 112 -2.39 7.11 7.52
CA VAL A 112 -2.35 6.44 8.82
C VAL A 112 -1.57 5.11 8.78
N GLN A 113 -1.35 4.53 7.59
CA GLN A 113 -0.65 3.25 7.43
C GLN A 113 0.72 3.18 8.13
N PRO A 114 1.60 4.20 8.05
CA PRO A 114 2.88 4.18 8.75
C PRO A 114 2.73 4.15 10.27
N VAL A 115 1.66 4.77 10.80
CA VAL A 115 1.36 4.76 12.24
C VAL A 115 0.99 3.36 12.70
N ILE A 116 0.08 2.70 11.96
CA ILE A 116 -0.32 1.31 12.26
C ILE A 116 0.85 0.35 12.13
N ALA A 117 1.68 0.53 11.09
CA ALA A 117 2.89 -0.27 10.92
C ALA A 117 3.84 -0.12 12.12
N ALA A 118 4.10 1.11 12.57
CA ALA A 118 4.95 1.37 13.73
C ALA A 118 4.38 0.75 15.01
N LEU A 119 3.07 0.92 15.27
CA LEU A 119 2.41 0.32 16.44
C LEU A 119 2.47 -1.22 16.40
N THR A 120 2.26 -1.81 15.23
CA THR A 120 2.34 -3.26 15.04
C THR A 120 3.76 -3.76 15.28
N SER A 121 4.78 -3.06 14.77
CA SER A 121 6.18 -3.40 15.03
C SER A 121 6.53 -3.37 16.50
N VAL A 122 6.06 -2.35 17.23
CA VAL A 122 6.25 -2.27 18.70
C VAL A 122 5.56 -3.44 19.39
N ALA A 123 4.29 -3.71 19.08
CA ALA A 123 3.54 -4.80 19.69
C ALA A 123 4.20 -6.17 19.44
N VAL A 124 4.63 -6.43 18.20
CA VAL A 124 5.33 -7.68 17.84
C VAL A 124 6.65 -7.79 18.59
N LYS A 125 7.44 -6.71 18.67
CA LYS A 125 8.72 -6.71 19.41
C LYS A 125 8.52 -6.93 20.91
N THR A 126 7.43 -6.40 21.49
CA THR A 126 7.09 -6.65 22.90
C THR A 126 6.67 -8.09 23.14
N LEU A 127 5.92 -8.71 22.22
CA LEU A 127 5.50 -10.11 22.33
C LEU A 127 6.63 -11.10 21.99
N TYR A 128 7.54 -10.73 21.11
CA TYR A 128 8.63 -11.56 20.59
C TYR A 128 9.96 -10.76 20.59
N PRO A 129 10.63 -10.66 21.75
CA PRO A 129 11.80 -9.80 21.92
C PRO A 129 13.01 -10.21 21.08
N ASP A 130 13.13 -11.49 20.73
CA ASP A 130 14.25 -12.04 19.94
C ASP A 130 14.18 -11.73 18.44
N THR A 131 13.15 -11.02 18.00
CA THR A 131 13.00 -10.64 16.59
C THR A 131 13.97 -9.52 16.20
N ASN A 132 14.50 -9.54 14.98
CA ASN A 132 15.38 -8.47 14.44
C ASN A 132 14.61 -7.18 14.06
N LEU A 133 13.42 -6.94 14.63
CA LEU A 133 12.68 -5.70 14.39
C LEU A 133 13.34 -4.52 15.11
N GLU A 134 13.64 -3.48 14.34
CA GLU A 134 14.06 -2.19 14.87
C GLU A 134 12.84 -1.43 15.41
N LEU A 135 12.99 -0.83 16.60
CA LEU A 135 11.96 0.00 17.18
C LEU A 135 11.89 1.35 16.45
N PRO A 136 10.69 1.93 16.27
CA PRO A 136 10.55 3.23 15.64
C PRO A 136 11.30 4.29 16.44
N HIS A 137 12.09 5.10 15.74
CA HIS A 137 12.87 6.17 16.34
C HIS A 137 11.95 7.28 16.91
N VAL A 138 12.43 8.05 17.90
CA VAL A 138 11.63 9.13 18.53
C VAL A 138 11.14 10.16 17.52
N SER A 139 11.89 10.39 16.44
CA SER A 139 11.48 11.24 15.31
C SER A 139 10.19 10.77 14.63
N ALA A 140 9.87 9.47 14.69
CA ALA A 140 8.61 8.94 14.18
C ALA A 140 7.40 9.47 14.98
N LEU A 141 7.55 9.78 16.27
CA LEU A 141 6.45 10.31 17.09
C LEU A 141 5.99 11.69 16.59
N PHE A 142 6.92 12.55 16.18
CA PHE A 142 6.59 13.84 15.56
C PHE A 142 5.86 13.64 14.22
N GLY A 143 6.30 12.65 13.43
CA GLY A 143 5.61 12.28 12.19
C GLY A 143 4.17 11.83 12.43
N VAL A 144 3.95 10.98 13.44
CA VAL A 144 2.61 10.50 13.85
C VAL A 144 1.71 11.68 14.26
N GLY A 145 2.22 12.61 15.08
CA GLY A 145 1.48 13.82 15.47
C GLY A 145 1.08 14.68 14.27
N GLY A 146 1.99 14.86 13.32
CA GLY A 146 1.72 15.58 12.07
C GLY A 146 0.64 14.91 11.21
N ILE A 147 0.67 13.57 11.11
CA ILE A 147 -0.36 12.79 10.39
C ILE A 147 -1.73 12.99 11.02
N PHE A 148 -1.85 12.87 12.35
CA PHE A 148 -3.14 13.04 13.02
C PHE A 148 -3.67 14.48 12.92
N LEU A 149 -2.78 15.47 13.04
CA LEU A 149 -3.15 16.88 12.84
C LEU A 149 -3.66 17.13 11.42
N GLY A 150 -2.93 16.64 10.41
CA GLY A 150 -3.35 16.73 9.01
C GLY A 150 -4.69 16.05 8.75
N LEU A 151 -4.89 14.85 9.30
CA LEU A 151 -6.16 14.12 9.19
C LEU A 151 -7.31 14.90 9.85
N ALA A 152 -7.08 15.48 11.04
CA ALA A 152 -8.07 16.29 11.74
C ALA A 152 -8.49 17.51 10.92
N ILE A 153 -7.55 18.19 10.26
CA ILE A 153 -7.83 19.31 9.37
C ILE A 153 -8.67 18.86 8.17
N VAL A 154 -8.28 17.77 7.49
CA VAL A 154 -9.00 17.25 6.33
C VAL A 154 -10.43 16.82 6.69
N VAL A 155 -10.61 16.11 7.80
CA VAL A 155 -11.93 15.68 8.28
C VAL A 155 -12.80 16.88 8.67
N SER A 156 -12.21 17.89 9.31
CA SER A 156 -12.92 19.11 9.68
C SER A 156 -13.37 19.89 8.45
N ALA A 157 -12.50 20.02 7.44
CA ALA A 157 -12.83 20.65 6.17
C ALA A 157 -13.94 19.90 5.42
N ALA A 158 -13.90 18.56 5.40
CA ALA A 158 -14.92 17.73 4.76
C ALA A 158 -16.31 17.82 5.43
N LYS A 159 -16.36 18.16 6.73
CA LYS A 159 -17.61 18.39 7.47
C LYS A 159 -18.16 19.81 7.35
N SER A 160 -17.45 20.73 6.70
CA SER A 160 -17.91 22.11 6.53
C SER A 160 -19.25 22.16 5.78
N PRO A 161 -20.23 22.97 6.23
CA PRO A 161 -21.54 23.08 5.59
C PRO A 161 -21.46 23.53 4.11
N GLU A 162 -20.40 24.24 3.73
CA GLU A 162 -20.15 24.63 2.33
C GLU A 162 -19.86 23.40 1.44
N SER A 163 -19.08 22.43 1.94
CA SER A 163 -18.80 21.20 1.22
C SER A 163 -20.04 20.31 1.10
N GLN A 164 -20.96 20.38 2.06
CA GLN A 164 -22.23 19.64 1.98
C GLN A 164 -23.19 20.20 0.94
N ARG A 165 -23.21 21.53 0.73
CA ARG A 165 -24.05 22.17 -0.29
C ARG A 165 -23.62 21.75 -1.71
N LEU A 166 -22.32 21.72 -1.98
CA LEU A 166 -21.77 21.30 -3.28
C LEU A 166 -22.07 19.85 -3.67
N LYS A 167 -22.56 19.02 -2.75
CA LYS A 167 -22.97 17.63 -3.03
C LYS A 167 -24.46 17.49 -3.32
N GLN A 168 -25.25 18.55 -3.11
CA GLN A 168 -26.70 18.55 -3.33
C GLN A 168 -27.10 19.10 -4.71
N ASP A 169 -26.17 19.76 -5.39
CA ASP A 169 -26.30 20.25 -6.77
C ASP A 169 -25.74 19.22 -7.78
#